data_AF-A0AAW2MXV5-F1
#
_entry.id   AF-A0AAW2MXV5-F1
#
_cell.length_a   1.000
_cell.length_b   1.000
_cell.length_c   1.000
_cell.angle_alpha   90.00
_cell.angle_beta   90.00
_cell.angle_gamma   90.00
#
_symmetry.space_group_name_H-M   'P 1'
#
loop_
_entity.id
_entity.type
_entity.pdbx_description
1 polymer ?
#
loop_
_entity_poly.entity_id
_entity_poly.type
_entity_poly.pdbx_seq_one_letter_code
_entity_poly.pdbx_strand_id
1 'polypeptide(L)' 'MLVEKMVETAAESGREGRIVNVTSVIHGWVKRKNFCFSKLLNPKSYNGTYAYAHSKLANILHAKELAAQLKV' A
#
# COMPACT_ATOMS: atom_id res chain seq x y z
N MET A 1 -5.49 -16.44 0.46
CA MET A 1 -4.99 -15.07 0.18
C MET A 1 -6.16 -14.14 -0.15
N LEU A 2 -6.05 -12.80 -0.06
CA LEU A 2 -7.21 -11.89 -0.30
C LEU A 2 -7.82 -12.08 -1.70
N VAL A 3 -6.98 -12.18 -2.73
CA VAL A 3 -7.43 -12.31 -4.13
C VAL A 3 -8.26 -13.56 -4.35
N GLU A 4 -7.81 -14.72 -3.84
CA GLU A 4 -8.56 -15.99 -3.91
C GLU A 4 -9.96 -15.85 -3.31
N LYS A 5 -10.05 -15.23 -2.14
CA LYS A 5 -11.33 -15.05 -1.44
C LYS A 5 -12.26 -14.08 -2.19
N MET A 6 -11.71 -13.09 -2.88
CA MET A 6 -12.49 -12.22 -3.76
C MET A 6 -13.04 -12.97 -4.97
N VAL A 7 -12.26 -13.89 -5.55
CA VAL A 7 -12.71 -14.75 -6.67
C VAL A 7 -13.84 -15.67 -6.23
N GLU A 8 -13.69 -16.36 -5.09
CA GLU A 8 -14.74 -17.21 -4.50
C GLU A 8 -16.03 -16.41 -4.25
N THR A 9 -15.92 -15.25 -3.60
CA THR A 9 -17.07 -14.41 -3.28
C THR A 9 -17.77 -13.87 -4.54
N ALA A 10 -17.01 -13.53 -5.58
CA ALA A 10 -17.59 -13.09 -6.85
C ALA A 10 -18.37 -14.22 -7.55
N ALA A 11 -17.86 -15.45 -7.50
CA ALA A 11 -18.54 -16.63 -8.04
C ALA A 11 -19.87 -16.94 -7.30
N GLU A 12 -19.87 -16.82 -5.97
CA GLU A 12 -21.07 -17.08 -5.14
C GLU A 12 -22.11 -15.96 -5.22
N SER A 13 -21.67 -14.70 -5.21
CA SER A 13 -22.58 -13.54 -5.13
C SER A 13 -22.99 -12.95 -6.49
N GLY A 14 -22.31 -13.35 -7.57
CA GLY A 14 -22.46 -12.76 -8.90
C GLY A 14 -22.02 -11.29 -8.99
N ARG A 15 -21.28 -10.78 -8.00
CA ARG A 15 -20.83 -9.39 -7.92
C ARG A 15 -19.31 -9.31 -7.81
N GLU A 16 -18.68 -8.54 -8.70
CA GLU A 16 -17.24 -8.33 -8.68
C GLU A 16 -16.81 -7.51 -7.46
N GLY A 17 -15.69 -7.92 -6.85
CA GLY A 17 -15.07 -7.20 -5.74
C GLY A 17 -14.15 -6.08 -6.22
N ARG A 18 -14.02 -5.02 -5.42
CA ARG A 18 -13.07 -3.92 -5.66
C ARG A 18 -12.17 -3.73 -4.45
N ILE A 19 -10.86 -3.62 -4.67
CA ILE A 19 -9.90 -3.20 -3.64
C ILE A 19 -9.77 -1.69 -3.69
N VAL A 20 -10.07 -1.02 -2.57
CA VAL A 20 -9.86 0.43 -2.41
C VAL A 20 -8.75 0.65 -1.39
N ASN A 21 -7.67 1.29 -1.82
CA ASN A 21 -6.57 1.65 -0.93
C ASN A 21 -6.89 2.95 -0.18
N VAL A 22 -6.99 2.87 1.14
CA VAL A 22 -7.23 4.03 2.00
C VAL A 22 -5.91 4.44 2.66
N THR A 23 -5.33 5.52 2.16
CA THR A 23 -4.05 6.08 2.65
C THR A 23 -4.26 7.46 3.26
N SER A 24 -3.39 7.85 4.20
CA SER A 24 -3.44 9.19 4.81
C SER A 24 -2.75 10.20 3.91
N VAL A 25 -3.24 11.44 3.87
CA VAL A 25 -2.65 12.56 3.10
C VAL A 25 -1.17 12.81 3.42
N ILE A 26 -0.71 12.38 4.60
CA ILE A 26 0.68 12.52 5.04
C ILE A 26 1.68 11.74 4.18
N HIS A 27 1.22 10.79 3.34
CA HIS A 27 2.08 10.13 2.35
C HIS A 27 2.84 11.14 1.46
N GLY A 28 2.25 12.33 1.22
CA GLY A 28 2.87 13.39 0.43
C GLY A 28 4.08 14.05 1.09
N TRP A 29 4.30 13.82 2.40
CA TRP A 29 5.47 14.34 3.12
C TRP A 29 6.76 13.60 2.75
N VAL A 30 6.65 12.46 2.06
CA VAL A 30 7.77 11.67 1.57
C VAL A 30 7.76 11.70 0.04
N LYS A 31 8.83 12.22 -0.56
CA LYS A 31 9.03 12.10 -2.01
C LYS A 31 9.39 10.65 -2.34
N ARG A 32 8.83 10.09 -3.42
CA ARG A 32 9.13 8.72 -3.88
C ARG A 32 10.64 8.42 -3.95
N LYS A 33 11.46 9.37 -4.43
CA LYS A 33 12.92 9.23 -4.50
C LYS A 33 13.64 9.09 -3.15
N ASN A 34 12.98 9.48 -2.07
CA ASN A 34 13.50 9.40 -0.70
C ASN A 34 12.94 8.19 0.06
N PHE A 35 12.10 7.37 -0.57
CA PHE A 35 11.51 6.19 0.05
C PHE A 35 12.58 5.11 0.27
N CYS A 36 12.72 4.62 1.51
CA CYS A 36 13.77 3.65 1.86
C CYS A 36 13.38 2.86 3.12
N PHE A 37 12.98 1.60 2.94
CA PHE A 37 12.55 0.73 4.05
C PHE A 37 13.64 0.51 5.11
N SER A 38 14.90 0.33 4.69
CA SER A 38 16.00 0.04 5.63
C SER A 38 16.29 1.19 6.59
N LYS A 39 15.92 2.43 6.23
CA LYS A 39 16.08 3.61 7.09
C LYS A 39 14.86 3.87 7.98
N LEU A 40 13.73 3.21 7.72
CA LEU A 40 12.44 3.48 8.37
C LEU A 40 12.48 3.22 9.88
N LEU A 41 13.15 2.15 10.27
CA LEU A 41 13.22 1.66 11.65
C LEU A 41 14.62 1.85 12.26
N ASN A 42 15.46 2.71 11.66
CA ASN A 42 16.78 2.97 12.22
C ASN A 42 16.62 3.74 13.55
N PRO A 43 17.00 3.16 14.70
CA PRO A 43 16.74 3.76 16.01
C PRO A 43 17.47 5.09 16.21
N LYS A 44 18.62 5.31 15.55
CA LYS A 44 19.39 6.55 15.66
C LYS A 44 18.75 7.74 14.95
N SER A 45 17.87 7.49 13.99
CA SER A 45 17.23 8.51 13.16
C SER A 45 15.72 8.32 13.07
N TYR A 46 15.14 7.59 14.03
CA TYR A 46 13.72 7.27 14.01
C TYR A 46 12.88 8.51 14.27
N ASN A 47 11.89 8.73 13.42
CA ASN A 47 10.87 9.74 13.62
C ASN A 47 9.51 9.09 13.31
N GLY A 48 8.65 8.96 14.32
CA GLY A 48 7.38 8.23 14.18
C GLY A 48 6.46 8.81 13.11
N THR A 49 6.37 10.14 13.01
CA THR A 49 5.56 10.81 11.99
C THR A 49 6.11 10.56 10.59
N TYR A 50 7.43 10.60 10.43
CA TYR A 50 8.08 10.32 9.15
C TYR A 50 7.94 8.83 8.77
N ALA A 51 8.09 7.93 9.75
CA ALA A 51 7.90 6.50 9.55
C ALA A 51 6.46 6.18 9.14
N TYR A 52 5.49 6.86 9.75
CA TYR A 52 4.09 6.79 9.37
C TYR A 52 3.85 7.33 7.95
N ALA A 53 4.46 8.45 7.56
CA ALA A 53 4.37 8.97 6.20
C ALA A 53 4.92 7.99 5.16
N HIS A 54 6.05 7.35 5.44
CA HIS A 54 6.62 6.29 4.59
C HIS A 54 5.69 5.08 4.50
N SER A 55 5.10 4.60 5.60
CA SER A 55 4.18 3.44 5.54
C SER A 55 2.94 3.74 4.68
N LYS A 56 2.44 4.98 4.71
CA LYS A 56 1.33 5.42 3.87
C LYS A 56 1.71 5.58 2.39
N LEU A 57 2.93 6.01 2.09
CA LEU A 57 3.47 5.97 0.74
C LEU A 57 3.69 4.53 0.26
N ALA A 58 4.16 3.63 1.13
CA ALA A 58 4.37 2.22 0.82
C ALA A 58 3.08 1.54 0.35
N ASN A 59 1.94 1.82 1.01
CA ASN A 59 0.64 1.31 0.58
C ASN A 59 0.30 1.73 -0.87
N ILE A 60 0.60 2.98 -1.26
CA ILE A 60 0.35 3.47 -2.62
C ILE A 60 1.25 2.76 -3.62
N LEU A 61 2.55 2.63 -3.31
CA LEU A 61 3.51 1.96 -4.17
C LEU A 61 3.15 0.48 -4.36
N HIS A 62 2.76 -0.20 -3.29
CA HIS A 62 2.31 -1.58 -3.33
C HIS A 62 1.04 -1.76 -4.18
N ALA A 63 0.03 -0.90 -4.00
CA ALA A 63 -1.18 -0.97 -4.82
C ALA A 63 -0.90 -0.72 -6.31
N LYS A 64 0.04 0.18 -6.64
CA LYS A 64 0.48 0.40 -8.02
C LYS A 64 1.17 -0.81 -8.63
N GLU A 65 2.06 -1.44 -7.86
CA GLU A 65 2.74 -2.66 -8.30
C GLU A 65 1.75 -3.81 -8.49
N LEU A 66 0.80 -3.98 -7.56
CA LEU A 66 -0.26 -4.98 -7.68
C LEU A 66 -1.10 -4.77 -8.93
N ALA A 67 -1.49 -3.53 -9.24
CA ALA A 67 -2.22 -3.21 -10.47
C ALA A 67 -1.42 -3.59 -11.72
N ALA A 68 -0.12 -3.27 -11.74
CA ALA A 68 0.77 -3.64 -12.85
C ALA A 68 0.88 -5.16 -13.04
N GLN A 69 1.00 -5.93 -11.96
CA GLN A 69 1.06 -7.40 -12.01
C GLN A 69 -0.27 -8.02 -12.49
N LEU A 70 -1.39 -7.46 -12.06
CA LEU A 70 -2.73 -7.89 -12.46
C LEU A 70 -3.14 -7.37 -13.86
N LYS A 71 -2.31 -6.52 -14.49
CA LYS A 71 -2.57 -5.88 -15.79
C LYS A 71 -3.88 -5.09 -15.80
N VAL A 72 -4.15 -4.35 -14.73
CA VAL A 72 -5.33 -3.49 -14.53
C VAL A 72 -4.97 -2.03 -14.32
#